data_AF-A0A078K2U5-F1
#
_entry.id   AF-A0A078K2U5-F1
#
_cell.length_a   1.000
_cell.length_b   1.000
_cell.length_c   1.000
_cell.angle_alpha   90.00
_cell.angle_beta   90.00
_cell.angle_gamma   90.00
#
_symmetry.space_group_name_H-M   'P 1'
#
loop_
_entity.id
_entity.type
_entity.pdbx_description
1 polymer ?
#
loop_
_entity_poly.entity_id
_entity_poly.type
_entity_poly.pdbx_seq_one_letter_code
_entity_poly.pdbx_strand_id
1 'polypeptide(L)'
;MLELLTGKRPMEVFRPKMSREIVAWVNQMRREEKPEEVFDPLLRESGHEREMLRVLDIACMCVNQNPMKRPVIQQVVDWLNDVDAGNRNQSNREEAEEEETK
;
A
#
# COMPACT_ATOMS: atom_id res chain seq x y z
N MET A 1 -6.69 2.34 6.37
CA MET A 1 -5.82 1.72 5.33
C MET A 1 -4.42 1.43 5.87
N LEU A 2 -3.68 2.43 6.37
CA LEU A 2 -2.32 2.18 6.89
C LEU A 2 -2.27 1.13 8.02
N GLU A 3 -3.24 1.11 8.93
CA GLU A 3 -3.32 0.07 9.97
C GLU A 3 -3.42 -1.34 9.39
N LEU A 4 -4.16 -1.51 8.30
CA LEU A 4 -4.33 -2.82 7.64
C LEU A 4 -3.04 -3.27 6.96
N LEU A 5 -2.40 -2.36 6.21
CA LEU A 5 -1.16 -2.68 5.50
C LEU A 5 0.00 -3.00 6.46
N THR A 6 0.02 -2.38 7.63
CA THR A 6 1.18 -2.43 8.55
C THR A 6 0.98 -3.35 9.76
N GLY A 7 -0.27 -3.74 10.06
CA GLY A 7 -0.63 -4.42 11.30
C GLY A 7 -0.47 -3.57 12.57
N LYS A 8 -0.16 -2.27 12.42
CA LYS A 8 0.13 -1.36 13.55
C LYS A 8 -1.06 -0.47 13.90
N ARG A 9 -1.14 -0.10 15.17
CA ARG A 9 -2.10 0.90 15.65
C ARG A 9 -1.69 2.31 15.18
N PRO A 10 -2.63 3.27 15.04
CA PRO A 10 -2.33 4.62 14.58
C PRO A 10 -1.36 5.37 15.49
N MET A 11 -1.43 5.09 16.79
CA MET A 11 -0.55 5.65 17.81
C MET A 11 0.00 4.53 18.72
N GLU A 12 1.32 4.39 18.79
CA GLU A 12 1.98 3.48 19.73
C GLU A 12 2.39 4.22 21.01
N VAL A 13 1.62 4.07 22.08
CA VAL A 13 1.79 4.82 23.33
C VAL A 13 3.16 4.58 23.99
N PHE A 14 3.77 3.41 23.77
CA PHE A 14 5.04 3.00 24.38
C PHE A 14 6.29 3.27 23.53
N ARG A 15 6.17 3.88 22.34
CA ARG A 15 7.31 4.24 21.47
C ARG A 15 7.80 5.68 21.73
N PRO A 16 9.09 5.97 21.45
CA PRO A 16 9.62 7.33 21.42
C PRO A 16 8.80 8.24 20.48
N LYS A 17 8.72 9.55 20.79
CA LYS A 17 7.87 10.54 20.06
C LYS A 17 7.99 10.48 18.53
N MET A 18 9.19 10.23 18.00
CA MET A 18 9.48 10.22 16.56
C MET A 18 8.89 9.01 15.81
N SER A 19 8.50 7.95 16.51
CA SER A 19 7.92 6.72 15.95
C SER A 19 6.53 6.42 16.51
N ARG A 20 5.91 7.42 17.14
CA ARG A 20 4.62 7.26 17.81
C ARG A 20 3.45 7.22 16.86
N GLU A 21 3.55 7.92 15.73
CA GLU A 21 2.47 8.06 14.75
C GLU A 21 2.77 7.27 13.48
N ILE A 22 1.84 6.40 13.10
CA ILE A 22 1.98 5.53 11.93
C ILE A 22 2.23 6.33 10.63
N VAL A 23 1.56 7.47 10.46
CA VAL A 23 1.66 8.30 9.24
C VAL A 23 3.07 8.89 9.11
N ALA A 24 3.65 9.36 10.21
CA ALA A 24 5.00 9.91 10.20
C ALA A 24 6.05 8.84 9.86
N TRP A 25 5.91 7.64 10.46
CA TRP A 25 6.80 6.51 10.19
C TRP A 25 6.70 6.02 8.75
N VAL A 26 5.49 5.81 8.21
CA VAL A 26 5.30 5.38 6.82
C VAL A 26 5.91 6.39 5.84
N ASN A 27 5.70 7.69 6.07
CA ASN A 27 6.32 8.72 5.22
C ASN A 27 7.85 8.73 5.33
N GLN A 28 8.43 8.36 6.48
CA GLN A 28 9.87 8.21 6.62
C GLN A 28 10.40 7.03 5.80
N MET A 29 9.76 5.87 5.90
CA MET A 29 10.14 4.68 5.13
C MET A 29 10.08 4.94 3.62
N ARG A 30 9.08 5.69 3.14
CA ARG A 30 8.98 6.11 1.74
C ARG A 30 10.11 7.06 1.32
N ARG A 31 10.53 7.99 2.19
CA ARG A 31 11.68 8.88 1.92
C ARG A 31 13.01 8.15 1.90
N GLU A 32 13.11 7.06 2.66
CA GLU A 32 14.28 6.18 2.69
C GLU A 32 14.26 5.13 1.56
N GLU A 33 13.32 5.22 0.62
CA GLU A 33 13.15 4.29 -0.50
C GLU A 33 12.94 2.83 -0.07
N LYS A 34 12.27 2.64 1.08
CA LYS A 34 11.93 1.32 1.66
C LYS A 34 10.44 1.20 2.00
N PRO A 35 9.51 1.49 1.07
CA PRO A 35 8.08 1.40 1.34
C PRO A 35 7.61 0.00 1.75
N GLU A 36 8.25 -1.06 1.25
CA GLU A 36 7.92 -2.47 1.51
C GLU A 36 8.12 -2.89 2.98
N GLU A 37 9.05 -2.24 3.67
CA GLU A 37 9.33 -2.48 5.09
C GLU A 37 8.22 -1.96 6.02
N VAL A 38 7.23 -1.25 5.49
CA VAL A 38 6.05 -0.88 6.27
C VAL A 38 5.06 -2.03 6.43
N PHE A 39 5.10 -3.02 5.53
CA PHE A 39 4.06 -4.04 5.45
C PHE A 39 4.13 -5.02 6.62
N ASP A 40 2.96 -5.46 7.07
CA ASP A 40 2.85 -6.56 8.02
C ASP A 40 3.57 -7.79 7.44
N PRO A 41 4.47 -8.46 8.18
CA PRO A 41 5.14 -9.66 7.71
C PRO A 41 4.20 -10.74 7.17
N LEU A 42 3.01 -10.89 7.77
CA LEU A 42 2.00 -11.85 7.32
C LEU A 42 1.42 -11.49 5.95
N LEU A 43 1.40 -10.21 5.59
CA LEU A 43 0.95 -9.75 4.28
C LEU A 43 2.04 -9.90 3.21
N ARG A 44 3.32 -9.80 3.58
CA ARG A 44 4.45 -9.96 2.64
C ARG A 44 4.49 -11.35 2.02
N GLU A 45 3.98 -12.37 2.71
CA GLU A 45 3.92 -13.75 2.22
C GLU A 45 2.75 -14.01 1.24
N SER A 46 1.87 -13.02 1.01
CA SER A 46 0.68 -13.20 0.16
C SER A 46 0.95 -13.17 -1.35
N GLY A 47 2.12 -12.71 -1.79
CA GLY A 47 2.44 -12.54 -3.21
C GLY A 47 1.80 -11.31 -3.87
N HIS A 48 1.08 -10.47 -3.13
CA HIS A 48 0.39 -9.27 -3.65
C HIS A 48 1.16 -7.96 -3.39
N GLU A 49 2.50 -8.01 -3.41
CA GLU A 49 3.35 -6.88 -3.04
C GLU A 49 3.10 -5.66 -3.94
N ARG A 50 2.86 -5.87 -5.23
CA ARG A 50 2.58 -4.81 -6.19
C ARG A 50 1.26 -4.09 -5.88
N GLU A 51 0.20 -4.84 -5.56
CA GLU A 51 -1.10 -4.32 -5.18
C GLU A 51 -0.99 -3.58 -3.85
N MET A 52 -0.28 -4.16 -2.88
CA MET A 52 -0.02 -3.55 -1.57
C MET A 52 0.68 -2.20 -1.70
N LEU A 53 1.66 -2.07 -2.60
CA LEU A 53 2.33 -0.79 -2.89
C LEU A 53 1.37 0.24 -3.47
N ARG A 54 0.48 -0.14 -4.39
CA ARG A 54 -0.55 0.78 -4.92
C ARG A 54 -1.53 1.23 -3.83
N VAL A 55 -1.98 0.29 -2.99
CA VAL A 55 -2.86 0.59 -1.84
C VAL A 55 -2.14 1.51 -0.85
N LEU A 56 -0.83 1.33 -0.64
CA LEU A 56 -0.01 2.21 0.19
C LEU A 56 0.05 3.64 -0.36
N ASP A 57 0.23 3.80 -1.67
CA ASP A 57 0.23 5.12 -2.31
C ASP A 57 -1.13 5.82 -2.16
N ILE A 58 -2.23 5.09 -2.39
CA ILE A 58 -3.59 5.59 -2.15
C ILE A 58 -3.75 6.03 -0.69
N ALA A 59 -3.29 5.21 0.26
CA ALA A 59 -3.40 5.52 1.68
C ALA A 59 -2.62 6.80 2.04
N CYS A 60 -1.43 6.97 1.47
CA CYS A 60 -0.59 8.15 1.67
C CYS A 60 -1.22 9.42 1.11
N MET A 61 -1.92 9.35 -0.03
CA MET A 61 -2.67 10.48 -0.58
C MET A 61 -3.83 10.90 0.36
N CYS A 62 -4.55 9.94 0.92
CA CYS A 62 -5.66 10.20 1.85
C CYS A 62 -5.24 10.92 3.14
N VAL A 63 -4.00 10.70 3.60
CA VAL A 63 -3.45 11.31 4.82
C VAL A 63 -2.50 12.47 4.53
N ASN A 64 -2.58 13.07 3.34
CA ASN A 64 -1.71 14.19 2.98
C ASN A 64 -1.83 15.33 4.01
N GLN A 65 -0.69 15.93 4.39
CA GLN A 65 -0.66 17.05 5.33
C GLN A 65 -1.46 18.25 4.81
N ASN A 66 -1.47 18.46 3.48
CA ASN A 66 -2.32 19.45 2.85
C ASN A 66 -3.72 18.86 2.58
N PRO A 67 -4.78 19.35 3.25
CA PRO A 67 -6.15 18.84 3.06
C PRO A 67 -6.65 18.96 1.62
N MET A 68 -6.21 19.97 0.87
CA MET A 68 -6.62 20.19 -0.53
C MET A 68 -6.04 19.15 -1.49
N LYS A 69 -5.01 18.41 -1.07
CA LYS A 69 -4.42 17.31 -1.85
C LYS A 69 -5.06 15.95 -1.52
N ARG A 70 -5.96 15.88 -0.55
CA ARG A 70 -6.64 14.63 -0.21
C ARG A 70 -7.73 14.37 -1.25
N PRO A 71 -7.78 13.17 -1.83
CA PRO A 71 -8.83 12.80 -2.79
C PRO A 71 -10.20 12.77 -2.11
N VAL A 72 -11.26 12.95 -2.90
CA VAL A 72 -12.62 12.64 -2.44
C VAL A 72 -12.82 11.13 -2.38
N ILE A 73 -13.71 10.66 -1.52
CA ILE A 73 -13.87 9.22 -1.27
C ILE A 73 -14.24 8.42 -2.53
N GLN A 74 -14.97 9.02 -3.48
CA GLN A 74 -15.29 8.38 -4.76
C GLN A 74 -14.03 8.02 -5.55
N GLN A 75 -13.06 8.95 -5.66
CA GLN A 75 -11.78 8.70 -6.34
C GLN A 75 -11.00 7.57 -5.65
N VAL A 76 -11.00 7.54 -4.31
CA VAL A 76 -10.33 6.49 -3.54
C VAL A 76 -10.93 5.12 -3.86
N VAL A 77 -12.26 5.02 -3.92
CA VAL A 77 -12.95 3.77 -4.26
C VAL A 77 -12.64 3.34 -5.69
N ASP A 78 -12.68 4.27 -6.65
CA ASP A 78 -12.35 3.98 -8.05
C ASP A 78 -10.92 3.43 -8.18
N TRP A 79 -9.94 4.11 -7.56
CA TRP A 79 -8.55 3.63 -7.58
C TRP A 79 -8.36 2.29 -6.91
N LEU A 80 -9.08 2.01 -5.81
CA LEU A 80 -9.02 0.70 -5.14
C LEU A 80 -9.60 -0.41 -6.02
N ASN A 81 -10.67 -0.15 -6.78
CA ASN A 81 -11.20 -1.12 -7.73
C ASN A 81 -10.22 -1.41 -8.88
N ASP A 82 -9.48 -0.39 -9.33
CA ASP A 82 -8.47 -0.54 -10.38
C ASP A 82 -7.23 -1.33 -9.95
N VAL A 83 -6.95 -1.39 -8.63
CA VAL A 83 -5.88 -2.26 -8.10
C VAL A 83 -6.19 -3.73 -8.37
N ASP A 84 -7.43 -4.17 -8.17
CA ASP A 84 -7.87 -5.55 -8.41
C ASP A 84 -7.89 -5.91 -9.91
N ALA A 85 -8.32 -4.97 -10.75
CA ALA A 85 -8.42 -5.18 -12.20
C ALA A 85 -7.05 -5.40 -12.88
N GLY A 86 -5.99 -4.79 -12.35
CA GLY A 86 -4.63 -4.97 -12.86
C GLY A 86 -4.06 -6.38 -12.72
N ASN A 87 -4.63 -7.20 -11.82
CA ASN A 87 -4.17 -8.56 -11.54
C ASN A 87 -4.65 -9.56 -12.60
N ARG A 88 -5.92 -9.45 -13.04
CA ARG A 88 -6.48 -10.32 -14.11
C ARG A 88 -5.67 -10.25 -15.40
N ASN A 89 -5.16 -9.07 -15.73
CA ASN A 89 -4.38 -8.87 -16.95
C ASN A 89 -2.93 -9.37 -16.84
N GLN A 90 -2.40 -9.58 -15.63
CA GLN A 90 -1.08 -10.17 -15.40
C GLN A 90 -1.15 -11.70 -15.41
N SER A 91 -2.14 -12.30 -14.75
CA SER A 91 -2.38 -13.75 -14.82
C SER A 91 -2.63 -14.23 -16.25
N ASN A 92 -3.39 -13.46 -17.05
CA ASN A 92 -3.63 -13.77 -18.47
C ASN A 92 -2.36 -13.70 -19.34
N ARG A 93 -1.29 -13.02 -18.89
CA ARG A 93 -0.04 -12.85 -19.64
C ARG A 93 0.99 -13.90 -19.28
N GLU A 94 0.99 -14.35 -18.02
CA GLU A 94 1.79 -15.50 -17.57
C GLU A 94 1.25 -16.82 -18.18
N GLU A 95 -0.06 -16.97 -18.34
CA GLU A 95 -0.68 -18.11 -19.05
C GLU A 95 -0.35 -18.12 -20.56
N ALA A 96 -0.20 -16.95 -21.19
CA ALA A 96 0.16 -16.84 -22.61
C ALA A 96 1.64 -17.20 -22.89
N GLU A 97 2.54 -16.99 -21.94
CA GLU A 97 3.96 -17.35 -22.08
C GLU A 97 4.22 -18.86 -21.90
N GLU A 98 3.33 -19.59 -21.21
CA GLU A 98 3.37 -21.07 -21.11
C GLU A 98 2.82 -21.80 -22.36
N GLU A 99 1.91 -21.18 -23.13
CA GLU A 99 1.42 -21.76 -24.40
C GLU A 99 2.38 -21.56 -25.58
N GLU A 100 3.26 -20.55 -25.56
CA GLU A 100 4.26 -20.32 -26.63
C GLU A 100 5.52 -21.19 -26.52
N THR A 101 5.69 -21.92 -25.41
CA THR A 101 6.83 -22.83 -25.19
C THR A 101 6.49 -24.32 -25.30
N LYS A 102 5.28 -24.66 -25.81
CA LYS A 102 4.83 -26.04 -26.07
C LYS A 102 4.62 -26.35 -27.54
#